data_AF-A0A9K3PK10-F1
#
_entry.id   AF-A0A9K3PK10-F1
#
_cell.length_a   1.000
_cell.length_b   1.000
_cell.length_c   1.000
_cell.angle_alpha   90.00
_cell.angle_beta   90.00
_cell.angle_gamma   90.00
#
_symmetry.space_group_name_H-M   'P 1'
#
loop_
_entity.id
_entity.type
_entity.pdbx_description
1 polymer ?
#
loop_
_entity_poly.entity_id
_entity_poly.type
_entity_poly.pdbx_seq_one_letter_code
_entity_poly.pdbx_strand_id
1 'polypeptide(L)'
;MEGTTLQVVKGRDDSEEETTSVSVEWNKLLQKELKRLHVEDLGDLDAVELWATIPEEDKESRGRKDLERLEQQLSVKVVFLERHVLLVGAKAKLEKECLVIRNVLAHYYWRLKGKQILL
;
A
#
# COMPACT_ATOMS: atom_id res chain seq x y z
N MET A 1 -61.30 9.71 -40.10
CA MET A 1 -59.97 10.07 -39.58
C MET A 1 -59.78 9.25 -38.33
N GLU A 2 -59.02 8.18 -38.47
CA GLU A 2 -58.72 7.21 -37.42
C GLU A 2 -57.81 7.86 -36.37
N GLY A 3 -58.06 7.51 -35.11
CA GLY A 3 -57.30 8.02 -33.98
C GLY A 3 -55.93 7.37 -33.83
N THR A 4 -55.10 7.98 -33.00
CA THR A 4 -54.10 7.26 -32.20
C THR A 4 -53.79 8.13 -30.98
N THR A 5 -54.35 7.72 -29.83
CA THR A 5 -54.01 8.27 -28.51
C THR A 5 -52.64 7.72 -28.12
N LEU A 6 -51.65 8.59 -27.95
CA LEU A 6 -50.32 8.23 -27.47
C LEU A 6 -50.42 7.81 -26.00
N GLN A 7 -50.22 6.52 -25.72
CA GLN A 7 -50.03 6.03 -24.36
C GLN A 7 -48.60 6.31 -23.91
N VAL A 8 -48.48 6.99 -22.78
CA VAL A 8 -47.22 7.24 -22.07
C VAL A 8 -46.62 5.89 -21.66
N VAL A 9 -45.52 5.50 -22.30
CA VAL A 9 -44.71 4.38 -21.85
C VAL A 9 -44.06 4.80 -20.53
N LYS A 10 -44.55 4.22 -19.43
CA LYS A 10 -43.95 4.34 -18.10
C LYS A 10 -42.61 3.59 -18.15
N GLY A 11 -41.55 4.32 -18.47
CA GLY A 11 -40.18 3.87 -18.28
C GLY A 11 -40.01 3.44 -16.82
N ARG A 12 -39.61 2.20 -16.64
CA ARG A 12 -39.38 1.55 -15.36
C ARG A 12 -38.05 2.09 -14.81
N ASP A 13 -38.11 2.75 -13.66
CA ASP A 13 -36.93 3.11 -12.87
C ASP A 13 -36.30 1.83 -12.32
N ASP A 14 -35.39 1.21 -13.09
CA ASP A 14 -34.55 0.10 -12.65
C ASP A 14 -33.09 0.57 -12.40
N SER A 15 -32.86 1.88 -12.22
CA SER A 15 -31.51 2.48 -12.26
C SER A 15 -30.86 2.73 -10.88
N GLU A 16 -31.59 2.62 -9.77
CA GLU A 16 -31.09 3.03 -8.43
C GLU A 16 -30.71 1.87 -7.49
N GLU A 17 -31.17 0.64 -7.73
CA GLU A 17 -30.88 -0.52 -6.87
C GLU A 17 -29.56 -1.25 -7.19
N GLU A 18 -29.07 -1.17 -8.44
CA GLU A 18 -27.81 -1.84 -8.84
C GLU A 18 -26.56 -1.12 -8.32
N THR A 19 -26.57 0.21 -8.24
CA THR A 19 -25.37 0.97 -7.81
C THR A 19 -25.10 0.85 -6.32
N THR A 20 -26.15 0.81 -5.50
CA THR A 20 -26.06 0.64 -4.05
C THR A 20 -25.67 -0.79 -3.66
N SER A 21 -26.20 -1.81 -4.33
CA SER A 21 -25.85 -3.21 -4.08
C SER A 21 -24.38 -3.52 -4.41
N VAL A 22 -23.88 -3.03 -5.55
CA VAL A 22 -22.46 -3.17 -5.94
C VAL A 22 -21.52 -2.47 -4.94
N SER A 23 -21.86 -1.25 -4.50
CA SER A 23 -21.06 -0.50 -3.51
C SER A 23 -20.95 -1.22 -2.15
N VAL A 24 -22.07 -1.81 -1.69
CA VAL A 24 -22.12 -2.57 -0.43
C VAL A 24 -21.27 -3.85 -0.53
N GLU A 25 -21.23 -4.49 -1.69
CA GLU A 25 -20.40 -5.68 -1.94
C GLU A 25 -18.89 -5.34 -1.94
N TRP A 26 -18.49 -4.28 -2.63
CA TRP A 26 -17.10 -3.78 -2.62
C TRP A 26 -16.62 -3.44 -1.22
N ASN A 27 -17.43 -2.76 -0.41
CA ASN A 27 -17.09 -2.44 0.97
C ASN A 27 -16.86 -3.71 1.81
N LYS A 28 -17.68 -4.75 1.63
CA LYS A 28 -17.49 -6.02 2.33
C LYS A 28 -16.18 -6.70 1.94
N LEU A 29 -15.83 -6.71 0.66
CA LEU A 29 -14.56 -7.26 0.16
C LEU A 29 -13.36 -6.48 0.69
N LEU A 30 -13.42 -5.15 0.64
CA LEU A 30 -12.38 -4.28 1.20
C LEU A 30 -12.19 -4.52 2.69
N GLN A 31 -13.26 -4.54 3.48
CA GLN A 31 -13.17 -4.79 4.92
C GLN A 31 -12.60 -6.17 5.24
N LYS A 32 -12.91 -7.18 4.41
CA LYS A 32 -12.33 -8.52 4.56
C LYS A 32 -10.82 -8.52 4.31
N GLU A 33 -10.36 -7.85 3.27
CA GLU A 33 -8.92 -7.77 2.96
C GLU A 33 -8.16 -6.86 3.94
N LEU A 34 -8.74 -5.73 4.36
CA LEU A 34 -8.16 -4.87 5.39
C LEU A 34 -7.93 -5.62 6.71
N LYS A 35 -8.85 -6.51 7.11
CA LYS A 35 -8.68 -7.36 8.30
C LYS A 35 -7.51 -8.35 8.19
N ARG A 36 -7.03 -8.64 6.99
CA ARG A 36 -5.90 -9.55 6.74
C ARG A 36 -4.57 -8.80 6.74
N LEU A 37 -4.59 -7.48 6.60
CA LEU A 37 -3.41 -6.65 6.73
C LEU A 37 -2.97 -6.58 8.18
N HIS A 38 -1.69 -6.77 8.37
CA HIS A 38 -1.00 -6.56 9.62
C HIS A 38 0.00 -5.42 9.42
N VAL A 39 0.22 -4.65 10.49
CA VAL A 39 1.18 -3.57 10.52
C VAL A 39 2.23 -3.94 11.55
N GLU A 40 3.47 -4.03 11.11
CA GLU A 40 4.64 -4.21 11.96
C GLU A 40 5.42 -2.90 12.01
N ASP A 41 5.64 -2.38 13.21
CA ASP A 41 6.45 -1.19 13.44
C ASP A 41 7.92 -1.59 13.65
N LEU A 42 8.81 -1.12 12.77
CA LEU A 42 10.24 -1.36 12.87
C LEU A 42 10.93 -0.40 13.84
N GLY A 43 10.17 0.52 14.44
CA GLY A 43 10.64 1.52 15.39
C GLY A 43 11.13 2.80 14.74
N ASP A 44 11.72 3.65 15.57
CA ASP A 44 12.26 4.95 15.21
C ASP A 44 13.56 4.79 14.39
N LEU A 45 13.46 5.00 13.09
CA LEU A 45 14.56 4.94 12.14
C LEU A 45 14.80 6.29 11.46
N ASP A 46 14.29 7.38 12.04
CA ASP A 46 14.30 8.72 11.45
C ASP A 46 13.81 8.69 10.00
N ALA A 47 12.60 8.16 9.78
CA ALA A 47 12.08 7.73 8.48
C ALA A 47 12.23 8.78 7.35
N VAL A 48 12.05 10.06 7.64
CA VAL A 48 12.28 11.16 6.68
C VAL A 48 13.73 11.20 6.19
N GLU A 49 14.70 11.18 7.11
CA GLU A 49 16.13 11.22 6.75
C GLU A 49 16.59 9.91 6.12
N LEU A 50 16.04 8.78 6.59
CA LEU A 50 16.30 7.48 6.02
C LEU A 50 15.86 7.44 4.56
N TRP A 51 14.64 7.87 4.25
CA TRP A 51 14.14 7.94 2.88
C TRP A 51 15.04 8.81 1.99
N ALA A 52 15.46 9.98 2.48
CA ALA A 52 16.37 10.87 1.77
C ALA A 52 17.77 10.24 1.53
N THR A 53 18.19 9.32 2.38
CA THR A 53 19.48 8.62 2.29
C THR A 53 19.47 7.48 1.26
N ILE A 54 18.31 6.85 1.04
CA ILE A 54 18.17 5.78 0.06
C ILE A 54 18.19 6.38 -1.35
N PRO A 55 19.20 6.09 -2.19
CA PRO A 55 19.23 6.55 -3.56
C PRO A 55 18.13 5.87 -4.39
N GLU A 56 17.80 6.44 -5.53
CA GLU A 56 16.86 5.83 -6.46
C GLU A 56 17.36 4.45 -6.94
N GLU A 57 18.63 4.40 -7.33
CA GLU A 57 19.36 3.20 -7.71
C GLU A 57 20.86 3.45 -7.49
N ASP A 58 21.56 2.49 -6.86
CA ASP A 58 23.01 2.51 -6.65
C ASP A 58 23.75 1.66 -7.69
N LYS A 59 25.08 1.60 -7.59
CA LYS A 59 25.94 0.83 -8.52
C LYS A 59 25.71 -0.68 -8.47
N GLU A 60 25.01 -1.17 -7.45
CA GLU A 60 24.65 -2.57 -7.26
C GLU A 60 23.15 -2.80 -7.51
N SER A 61 22.46 -1.85 -8.15
CA SER A 61 21.02 -1.85 -8.39
C SER A 61 20.16 -2.00 -7.13
N ARG A 62 20.68 -1.51 -5.99
CA ARG A 62 19.95 -1.36 -4.73
C ARG A 62 19.45 0.07 -4.59
N GLY A 63 18.38 0.27 -3.82
CA GLY A 63 17.82 1.60 -3.61
C GLY A 63 16.31 1.56 -3.49
N ARG A 64 15.65 2.65 -3.83
CA ARG A 64 14.18 2.76 -3.78
C ARG A 64 13.50 1.82 -4.76
N LYS A 65 14.03 1.69 -5.99
CA LYS A 65 13.49 0.74 -6.98
C LYS A 65 13.63 -0.72 -6.55
N ASP A 66 14.71 -1.05 -5.84
CA ASP A 66 14.89 -2.39 -5.30
C ASP A 66 13.88 -2.66 -4.18
N LEU A 67 13.68 -1.70 -3.27
CA LEU A 67 12.63 -1.74 -2.25
C LEU A 67 11.25 -1.93 -2.89
N GLU A 68 10.92 -1.16 -3.93
CA GLU A 68 9.63 -1.29 -4.63
C GLU A 68 9.44 -2.68 -5.28
N ARG A 69 10.50 -3.22 -5.88
CA ARG A 69 10.48 -4.59 -6.41
C ARG A 69 10.27 -5.63 -5.32
N LEU A 70 10.95 -5.49 -4.18
CA LEU A 70 10.78 -6.38 -3.02
C LEU A 70 9.37 -6.27 -2.43
N GLU A 71 8.81 -5.07 -2.34
CA GLU A 71 7.44 -4.83 -1.92
C GLU A 71 6.43 -5.60 -2.80
N GLN A 72 6.58 -5.50 -4.12
CA GLN A 72 5.75 -6.23 -5.07
C GLN A 72 5.91 -7.75 -4.96
N GLN A 73 7.14 -8.24 -4.93
CA GLN A 73 7.43 -9.68 -4.84
C GLN A 73 6.88 -10.32 -3.55
N LEU A 74 6.97 -9.60 -2.44
CA LEU A 74 6.54 -10.10 -1.13
C LEU A 74 5.08 -9.76 -0.81
N SER A 75 4.42 -8.94 -1.63
CA SER A 75 3.08 -8.41 -1.37
C SER A 75 3.00 -7.70 -0.01
N VAL A 76 4.01 -6.85 0.26
CA VAL A 76 4.17 -6.06 1.47
C VAL A 76 4.47 -4.62 1.07
N LYS A 77 4.08 -3.65 1.89
CA LYS A 77 4.39 -2.23 1.69
C LYS A 77 5.24 -1.70 2.82
N VAL A 78 6.29 -0.96 2.49
CA VAL A 78 7.08 -0.16 3.43
C VAL A 78 6.49 1.24 3.47
N VAL A 79 6.18 1.72 4.68
CA VAL A 79 5.63 3.06 4.90
C VAL A 79 6.57 3.84 5.78
N PHE A 80 7.05 4.97 5.28
CA PHE A 80 7.86 5.93 6.04
C PHE A 80 6.91 6.94 6.66
N LEU A 81 6.72 6.86 7.98
CA LEU A 81 5.76 7.69 8.71
C LEU A 81 6.47 8.45 9.83
N GLU A 82 6.63 9.77 9.65
CA GLU A 82 7.32 10.64 10.59
C GLU A 82 8.73 10.13 10.94
N ARG A 83 8.89 9.52 12.12
CA ARG A 83 10.14 8.94 12.60
C ARG A 83 10.19 7.41 12.43
N HIS A 84 9.05 6.77 12.23
CA HIS A 84 8.91 5.32 12.21
C HIS A 84 8.84 4.76 10.79
N VAL A 85 9.29 3.52 10.64
CA VAL A 85 9.10 2.75 9.40
C VAL A 85 8.19 1.58 9.70
N LEU A 86 7.12 1.44 8.92
CA LEU A 86 6.13 0.39 9.08
C LEU A 86 6.23 -0.61 7.92
N LEU A 87 6.03 -1.89 8.19
CA LEU A 87 5.76 -2.91 7.19
C LEU A 87 4.28 -3.29 7.24
N VAL A 88 3.61 -3.22 6.10
CA VAL A 88 2.17 -3.48 5.97
C VAL A 88 1.96 -4.64 5.02
N GLY A 89 1.32 -5.72 5.48
CA GLY A 89 1.05 -6.87 4.62
C GLY A 89 0.45 -8.04 5.39
N ALA A 90 0.36 -9.21 4.74
CA ALA A 90 -0.16 -10.40 5.41
C ALA A 90 0.79 -10.85 6.54
N LYS A 91 0.24 -11.16 7.73
CA LYS A 91 1.03 -11.55 8.92
C LYS A 91 2.11 -12.60 8.62
N ALA A 92 1.76 -13.66 7.88
CA ALA A 92 2.68 -14.74 7.54
C ALA A 92 3.87 -14.26 6.68
N LYS A 93 3.67 -13.25 5.82
CA LYS A 93 4.72 -12.65 4.99
C LYS A 93 5.66 -11.80 5.83
N LEU A 94 5.10 -10.98 6.73
CA LEU A 94 5.88 -10.14 7.64
C LEU A 94 6.81 -10.98 8.53
N GLU A 95 6.31 -12.06 9.12
CA GLU A 95 7.09 -12.90 10.04
C GLU A 95 8.23 -13.66 9.36
N LYS A 96 8.02 -14.17 8.14
CA LYS A 96 8.95 -15.12 7.51
C LYS A 96 9.76 -14.56 6.34
N GLU A 97 9.18 -13.63 5.58
CA GLU A 97 9.69 -13.28 4.25
C GLU A 97 10.26 -11.85 4.19
N CYS A 98 9.92 -10.98 5.15
CA CYS A 98 10.39 -9.59 5.16
C CYS A 98 11.82 -9.36 5.68
N LEU A 99 12.58 -10.41 5.98
CA LEU A 99 13.99 -10.28 6.41
C LEU A 99 14.84 -9.48 5.41
N VAL A 100 14.61 -9.67 4.12
CA VAL A 100 15.34 -8.94 3.06
C VAL A 100 15.04 -7.43 3.10
N ILE A 101 13.77 -7.04 3.27
CA ILE A 101 13.38 -5.63 3.40
C ILE A 101 14.00 -5.03 4.66
N ARG A 102 13.94 -5.73 5.80
CA ARG A 102 14.57 -5.29 7.05
C ARG A 102 16.07 -5.07 6.88
N ASN A 103 16.77 -5.97 6.18
CA ASN A 103 18.20 -5.85 5.93
C ASN A 103 18.54 -4.63 5.06
N VAL A 104 17.75 -4.36 4.02
CA VAL A 104 17.93 -3.17 3.17
C VAL A 104 17.75 -1.90 3.99
N LEU A 105 16.67 -1.80 4.77
CA LEU A 105 16.41 -0.64 5.62
C LEU A 105 17.51 -0.44 6.68
N ALA A 106 17.94 -1.52 7.33
CA ALA A 106 19.03 -1.50 8.32
C ALA A 106 20.36 -1.02 7.70
N HIS A 107 20.68 -1.46 6.48
CA HIS A 107 21.87 -1.01 5.77
C HIS A 107 21.88 0.52 5.58
N TYR A 108 20.78 1.08 5.09
CA TYR A 108 20.68 2.53 4.87
C TYR A 108 20.59 3.32 6.18
N TYR A 109 19.96 2.77 7.21
CA TYR A 109 19.91 3.38 8.53
C TYR A 109 21.32 3.46 9.16
N TRP A 110 22.11 2.39 9.07
CA TRP A 110 23.50 2.41 9.52
C TRP A 110 24.32 3.47 8.78
N ARG A 111 24.10 3.62 7.47
CA ARG A 111 24.77 4.63 6.65
C ARG A 111 24.36 6.06 7.01
N LEU A 112 23.11 6.27 7.39
CA LEU A 112 22.61 7.54 7.92
C LEU A 112 23.30 7.88 9.25
N LYS A 113 23.30 6.97 10.22
CA LYS A 113 23.97 7.19 11.52
C LYS A 113 25.47 7.39 11.39
N GLY A 114 26.13 6.69 10.46
CA GLY A 114 27.55 6.91 10.15
C GLY A 114 27.86 8.32 9.64
N LYS A 115 26.94 8.97 8.91
CA LYS A 115 27.10 10.38 8.49
C LYS A 115 26.96 11.36 9.65
N GLN A 116 26.13 11.05 10.65
CA GLN A 116 25.95 11.91 11.83
C GLN A 116 27.21 11.97 12.73
N ILE A 117 28.09 10.97 12.68
CA ILE A 117 29.33 10.94 13.48
C ILE A 117 30.44 11.83 12.87
N LEU A 118 30.35 12.17 11.58
CA LEU A 118 31.38 12.91 10.85
C LEU A 118 31.09 14.41 10.72
N LEU A 119 29.99 14.90 11.28
CA LEU A 119 29.60 16.31 11.35
C LEU A 119 29.79 16.83 12.78
#